data_AF-A0A818WRI0-F1
#
_entry.id   AF-A0A818WRI0-F1
#
_cell.length_a   1.000
_cell.length_b   1.000
_cell.length_c   1.000
_cell.angle_alpha   90.00
_cell.angle_beta   90.00
_cell.angle_gamma   90.00
#
_symmetry.space_group_name_H-M   'P 1'
#
loop_
_entity.id
_entity.type
_entity.pdbx_description
1 polymer ?
#
loop_
_entity_poly.entity_id
_entity_poly.type
_entity_poly.pdbx_seq_one_letter_code
_entity_poly.pdbx_strand_id
1 'polypeptide(L)'
;SQEEIKDLLQAAPFQNLIPRPYAKEGESLEAKIRRLEAKYAAMSLVNIIKKLGTEKQGKLVEEADLLTRERLCIGLTTFEVMLDRIRAFLLDDPVWTNNPSSAISSNISPLSNIDDTHDFHRIWSALQFVYCLPTRHENDMNVEQLYGEGLNFAGCTIIRLLNEHRKFETYDFTYHLFKINRSDQKEDEVKNVSLPTFTERIRKFQILNQQIFACLNKYLCHTTTDEIPVEQVKCLTPMTLQTIQSSIPIYQHNRLPGTTSEC
;
A
#
# COMPACT_ATOMS: atom_id res chain seq x y z
N SER A 1 -16.59 4.82 -12.97
CA SER A 1 -16.39 3.58 -13.77
C SER A 1 -17.68 2.87 -14.17
N GLN A 2 -18.55 2.40 -13.26
CA GLN A 2 -19.74 1.61 -13.66
C GLN A 2 -20.73 2.38 -14.54
N GLU A 3 -20.93 3.67 -14.26
CA GLU A 3 -21.74 4.57 -15.09
C GLU A 3 -21.13 4.74 -16.49
N GLU A 4 -19.84 5.10 -16.55
CA GLU A 4 -19.14 5.30 -17.82
C GLU A 4 -19.13 4.05 -18.71
N ILE A 5 -19.02 2.85 -18.11
CA ILE A 5 -19.11 1.59 -18.87
C ILE A 5 -20.50 1.43 -19.49
N LYS A 6 -21.58 1.79 -18.79
CA LYS A 6 -22.93 1.74 -19.35
C LYS A 6 -23.08 2.73 -20.51
N ASP A 7 -22.54 3.94 -20.37
CA ASP A 7 -22.52 4.93 -21.45
C ASP A 7 -21.79 4.41 -22.68
N LEU A 8 -20.60 3.81 -22.49
CA LEU A 8 -19.81 3.22 -23.57
C LEU A 8 -20.54 2.07 -24.25
N LEU A 9 -21.23 1.21 -23.49
CA LEU A 9 -22.03 0.12 -24.06
C LEU A 9 -23.21 0.64 -24.89
N GLN A 10 -23.83 1.74 -24.48
CA GLN A 10 -24.90 2.38 -25.25
C GLN A 10 -24.37 3.11 -26.49
N ALA A 11 -23.17 3.68 -26.42
CA ALA A 11 -22.51 4.36 -27.53
C ALA A 11 -21.94 3.38 -28.58
N ALA A 12 -21.55 2.17 -28.16
CA ALA A 12 -20.83 1.19 -28.97
C ALA A 12 -21.38 0.95 -30.40
N PRO A 13 -22.71 0.79 -30.61
CA PRO A 13 -23.26 0.60 -31.95
C PRO A 13 -23.01 1.78 -32.91
N PHE A 14 -22.94 3.00 -32.39
CA PHE A 14 -22.74 4.23 -33.18
C PHE A 14 -21.26 4.51 -33.44
N GLN A 15 -20.38 3.92 -32.64
CA GLN A 15 -18.91 4.03 -32.75
C GLN A 15 -18.28 2.83 -33.47
N ASN A 16 -19.09 1.96 -34.07
CA ASN A 16 -18.66 0.74 -34.76
C ASN A 16 -17.87 -0.23 -33.85
N LEU A 17 -18.17 -0.24 -32.55
CA LEU A 17 -17.61 -1.18 -31.59
C LEU A 17 -18.48 -2.44 -31.56
N ILE A 18 -18.03 -3.48 -32.25
CA ILE A 18 -18.78 -4.73 -32.40
C ILE A 18 -18.19 -5.79 -31.48
N PRO A 19 -19.00 -6.45 -30.62
CA PRO A 19 -18.52 -7.53 -29.77
C PRO A 19 -18.07 -8.72 -30.62
N ARG A 20 -17.07 -9.46 -30.13
CA ARG A 20 -16.52 -10.63 -30.82
C ARG A 20 -17.62 -11.66 -31.11
N PRO A 21 -17.90 -11.97 -32.40
CA PRO A 21 -18.94 -12.93 -32.73
C PRO A 21 -18.46 -14.36 -32.51
N TYR A 22 -19.41 -15.28 -32.28
CA TYR A 22 -19.13 -16.71 -32.23
C TYR A 22 -18.74 -17.26 -33.61
N ALA A 23 -17.67 -18.05 -33.69
CA ALA A 23 -17.22 -18.76 -34.88
C ALA A 23 -17.12 -20.27 -34.58
N LYS A 24 -17.78 -21.09 -35.39
CA LYS A 24 -17.67 -22.55 -35.35
C LYS A 24 -16.35 -23.00 -35.98
N GLU A 25 -15.98 -24.24 -35.74
CA GLU A 25 -14.81 -24.86 -36.35
C GLU A 25 -14.91 -24.81 -37.88
N GLY A 26 -13.84 -24.34 -38.54
CA GLY A 26 -13.79 -24.10 -39.98
C GLY A 26 -14.36 -22.76 -40.46
N GLU A 27 -14.97 -21.93 -39.60
CA GLU A 27 -15.46 -20.60 -39.97
C GLU A 27 -14.40 -19.50 -39.73
N SER A 28 -14.24 -18.59 -40.70
CA SER A 28 -13.39 -17.41 -40.52
C SER A 28 -14.06 -16.37 -39.61
N LEU A 29 -13.45 -16.10 -38.46
CA LEU A 29 -13.89 -15.05 -37.53
C LEU A 29 -13.82 -13.67 -38.17
N GLU A 30 -12.76 -13.37 -38.93
CA GLU A 30 -12.58 -12.09 -39.61
C GLU A 30 -13.69 -11.81 -40.64
N ALA A 31 -14.06 -12.83 -41.42
CA ALA A 31 -15.15 -12.70 -42.38
C ALA A 31 -16.49 -12.38 -41.70
N LYS A 32 -16.73 -12.96 -40.51
CA LYS A 32 -17.92 -12.66 -39.71
C LYS A 32 -17.89 -11.24 -39.15
N ILE A 33 -16.74 -10.78 -38.65
CA ILE A 33 -16.58 -9.40 -38.16
C ILE A 33 -16.87 -8.42 -39.30
N ARG A 34 -16.26 -8.58 -40.48
CA ARG A 34 -16.51 -7.72 -41.65
C ARG A 34 -17.97 -7.72 -42.07
N ARG A 35 -18.64 -8.87 -42.01
CA ARG A 35 -20.09 -8.97 -42.31
C ARG A 35 -20.93 -8.19 -41.30
N LEU A 36 -20.56 -8.20 -40.01
CA LEU A 36 -21.25 -7.41 -38.99
C LEU A 36 -20.96 -5.93 -39.13
N GLU A 37 -19.71 -5.52 -39.42
CA GLU A 37 -19.36 -4.13 -39.73
C GLU A 37 -20.19 -3.61 -40.90
N ALA A 38 -20.30 -4.38 -41.99
CA ALA A 38 -21.14 -4.02 -43.13
C ALA A 38 -22.63 -3.92 -42.75
N LYS A 39 -23.13 -4.84 -41.91
CA LYS A 39 -24.52 -4.84 -41.43
C LYS A 39 -24.86 -3.59 -40.60
N TYR A 40 -23.92 -3.13 -39.76
CA TYR A 40 -24.11 -2.00 -38.86
C TYR A 40 -23.50 -0.69 -39.37
N ALA A 41 -22.93 -0.66 -40.57
CA ALA A 41 -22.31 0.54 -41.15
C ALA A 41 -23.25 1.76 -41.18
N ALA A 42 -24.56 1.53 -41.38
CA ALA A 42 -25.59 2.56 -41.38
C ALA A 42 -25.91 3.15 -39.99
N MET A 43 -25.30 2.64 -38.91
CA MET A 43 -25.39 3.22 -37.57
C MET A 43 -24.18 4.09 -37.21
N SER A 44 -23.11 4.05 -38.01
CA SER A 44 -21.90 4.81 -37.71
C SER A 44 -22.14 6.31 -37.83
N LEU A 45 -22.31 6.98 -36.69
CA LEU A 45 -22.77 8.37 -36.63
C LEU A 45 -21.79 9.32 -37.34
N VAL A 46 -20.50 9.17 -37.06
CA VAL A 46 -19.43 9.98 -37.67
C VAL A 46 -19.44 9.81 -39.19
N ASN A 47 -19.51 8.57 -39.70
CA ASN A 47 -19.48 8.31 -41.14
C ASN A 47 -20.71 8.89 -41.87
N ILE A 48 -21.88 8.82 -41.23
CA ILE A 48 -23.13 9.37 -41.80
C ILE A 48 -23.05 10.89 -41.87
N ILE A 49 -22.65 11.54 -40.78
CA ILE A 49 -22.57 13.01 -40.71
C ILE A 49 -21.48 13.55 -41.63
N LYS A 50 -20.34 12.86 -41.76
CA LYS A 50 -19.30 13.23 -42.75
C LYS A 50 -19.79 13.14 -44.19
N LYS A 51 -20.68 12.18 -44.49
CA LYS A 51 -21.20 11.98 -45.85
C LYS A 51 -22.36 12.91 -46.21
N LEU A 52 -23.22 13.24 -45.24
CA LEU A 52 -24.50 13.92 -45.48
C LEU A 52 -24.64 15.27 -44.76
N GLY A 53 -23.79 15.55 -43.78
CA GLY A 53 -23.86 16.75 -42.96
C GLY A 53 -23.07 17.92 -43.53
N THR A 54 -23.26 19.08 -42.91
CA THR A 54 -22.46 20.28 -43.15
C THR A 54 -21.06 20.16 -42.54
N GLU A 55 -20.11 20.98 -43.00
CA GLU A 55 -18.75 21.02 -42.43
C GLU A 55 -18.76 21.27 -40.92
N LYS A 56 -19.64 22.17 -40.45
CA LYS A 56 -19.81 22.46 -39.02
C LYS A 56 -20.27 21.22 -38.23
N GLN A 57 -21.25 20.48 -38.78
CA GLN A 57 -21.72 19.23 -38.15
C GLN A 57 -20.64 18.15 -38.15
N GLY A 58 -19.82 18.09 -39.21
CA GLY A 58 -18.66 17.20 -39.28
C GLY A 58 -17.66 17.42 -38.15
N LYS A 59 -17.28 18.68 -37.88
CA LYS A 59 -16.38 19.01 -36.76
C LYS A 59 -17.00 18.68 -35.40
N LEU A 60 -18.28 19.03 -35.21
CA LEU A 60 -18.98 18.76 -33.95
C LEU A 60 -19.12 17.26 -33.65
N VAL A 61 -19.40 16.43 -34.65
CA VAL A 61 -19.52 14.98 -34.42
C VAL A 61 -18.17 14.34 -34.08
N GLU A 62 -17.06 14.85 -34.64
CA GLU A 62 -15.72 14.34 -34.31
C GLU A 62 -15.36 14.63 -32.84
N GLU A 63 -15.62 15.85 -32.37
CA GLU A 63 -15.42 16.22 -30.96
C GLU A 63 -16.34 15.43 -30.01
N ALA A 64 -17.61 15.28 -30.38
CA ALA A 64 -18.57 14.53 -29.57
C ALA A 64 -18.24 13.04 -29.49
N ASP A 65 -17.79 12.44 -30.60
CA ASP A 65 -17.34 11.04 -30.64
C ASP A 65 -16.13 10.82 -29.73
N LEU A 66 -15.18 11.77 -29.75
CA LEU A 66 -14.00 11.75 -28.87
C LEU A 66 -14.41 11.79 -27.39
N LEU A 67 -15.27 12.73 -27.00
CA LEU A 67 -15.75 12.87 -25.61
C LEU A 67 -16.57 11.67 -25.14
N THR A 68 -17.30 11.03 -26.05
CA THR A 68 -18.07 9.83 -25.72
C THR A 68 -17.15 8.62 -25.51
N ARG A 69 -16.10 8.51 -26.34
CA ARG A 69 -15.15 7.39 -26.30
C ARG A 69 -14.14 7.52 -25.17
N GLU A 70 -13.63 8.72 -24.88
CA GLU A 70 -12.58 8.93 -23.89
C GLU A 70 -13.17 9.08 -22.48
N ARG A 71 -13.11 8.00 -21.70
CA ARG A 71 -13.65 7.93 -20.33
C ARG A 71 -12.58 7.48 -19.35
N LEU A 72 -12.72 7.88 -18.09
CA LEU A 72 -11.74 7.54 -17.04
C LEU A 72 -11.60 6.01 -16.89
N CYS A 73 -12.72 5.29 -16.97
CA CYS A 73 -12.76 3.83 -16.84
C CYS A 73 -11.93 3.03 -17.86
N ILE A 74 -11.41 3.65 -18.92
CA ILE A 74 -10.64 2.97 -19.97
C ILE A 74 -9.19 2.67 -19.56
N GLY A 75 -8.65 3.43 -18.60
CA GLY A 75 -7.28 3.20 -18.14
C GLY A 75 -6.74 4.23 -17.16
N LEU A 76 -7.59 5.11 -16.63
CA LEU A 76 -7.20 6.14 -15.68
C LEU A 76 -7.76 5.82 -14.29
N THR A 77 -6.97 6.11 -13.26
CA THR A 77 -7.37 5.96 -11.87
C THR A 77 -7.04 7.22 -11.08
N THR A 78 -8.07 7.86 -10.52
CA THR A 78 -7.89 9.05 -9.69
C THR A 78 -7.35 8.71 -8.31
N PHE A 79 -7.53 7.46 -7.86
CA PHE A 79 -7.20 7.06 -6.49
C PHE A 79 -5.69 7.10 -6.25
N GLU A 80 -4.87 6.66 -7.21
CA GLU A 80 -3.41 6.72 -7.15
C GLU A 80 -2.92 8.16 -7.01
N VAL A 81 -3.43 9.06 -7.85
CA VAL A 81 -3.10 10.49 -7.82
C VAL A 81 -3.44 11.12 -6.47
N MET A 82 -4.56 10.72 -5.85
CA MET A 82 -4.93 11.21 -4.52
C MET A 82 -3.98 10.69 -3.43
N LEU A 83 -3.59 9.42 -3.49
CA LEU A 83 -2.64 8.85 -2.54
C LEU A 83 -1.27 9.52 -2.63
N ASP A 84 -0.79 9.82 -3.85
CA ASP A 84 0.49 10.52 -4.05
C ASP A 84 0.44 11.96 -3.52
N ARG A 85 -0.69 12.66 -3.68
CA ARG A 85 -0.87 13.99 -3.08
C ARG A 85 -0.85 13.95 -1.56
N ILE A 86 -1.51 12.96 -0.95
CA ILE A 86 -1.47 12.77 0.50
C ILE A 86 -0.04 12.47 0.96
N ARG A 87 0.69 11.62 0.22
CA ARG A 87 2.10 11.33 0.50
C ARG A 87 2.95 12.59 0.48
N ALA A 88 2.75 13.49 -0.49
CA ALA A 88 3.48 14.75 -0.54
C ALA A 88 3.26 15.60 0.72
N PHE A 89 2.03 15.70 1.24
CA PHE A 89 1.76 16.42 2.50
C PHE A 89 2.45 15.79 3.71
N LEU A 90 2.51 14.46 3.77
CA LEU A 90 3.19 13.76 4.85
C LEU A 90 4.71 13.95 4.79
N LEU A 91 5.30 13.94 3.59
CA LEU A 91 6.75 14.07 3.43
C LEU A 91 7.28 15.48 3.66
N ASP A 92 6.43 16.51 3.51
CA ASP A 92 6.80 17.91 3.73
C ASP A 92 6.98 18.24 5.23
N ASP A 93 6.27 17.54 6.12
CA ASP A 93 6.35 17.78 7.56
C ASP A 93 7.41 16.87 8.22
N PRO A 94 8.42 17.45 8.88
CA PRO A 94 9.48 16.71 9.54
C PRO A 94 9.00 15.78 10.65
N VAL A 95 7.82 15.98 11.23
CA VAL A 95 7.27 15.08 12.25
C VAL A 95 7.10 13.65 11.74
N TRP A 96 6.92 13.48 10.42
CA TRP A 96 6.78 12.17 9.77
C TRP A 96 8.06 11.64 9.15
N THR A 97 9.04 12.50 8.83
CA THR A 97 10.24 12.14 8.05
C THR A 97 11.56 12.26 8.82
N ASN A 98 11.66 13.21 9.75
CA ASN A 98 12.85 13.44 10.58
C ASN A 98 12.83 12.55 11.83
N ASN A 99 12.65 11.25 11.62
CA ASN A 99 13.08 10.31 12.63
C ASN A 99 14.62 10.22 12.57
N PRO A 100 15.38 10.55 13.63
CA PRO A 100 16.85 10.44 13.66
C PRO A 100 17.38 9.04 13.28
N SER A 101 16.52 8.02 13.21
CA SER A 101 16.81 6.68 12.67
C SER A 101 17.07 6.64 11.16
N SER A 102 16.61 7.62 10.37
CA SER A 102 16.86 7.71 8.91
C SER A 102 18.16 8.48 8.61
N ALA A 103 18.51 9.43 9.47
CA ALA A 103 19.83 10.05 9.53
C ALA A 103 20.79 9.13 10.30
N ILE A 104 21.14 7.98 9.69
CA ILE A 104 22.23 7.13 10.18
C ILE A 104 23.52 7.96 10.14
N SER A 105 23.81 8.60 11.26
CA SER A 105 25.16 8.99 11.66
C SER A 105 26.03 7.76 11.45
N SER A 106 27.08 7.96 10.69
CA SER A 106 28.02 7.00 10.12
C SER A 106 28.76 6.09 11.13
N ASN A 107 28.32 5.90 12.37
CA ASN A 107 29.07 5.13 13.38
C ASN A 107 28.25 4.35 14.43
N ILE A 108 26.95 4.07 14.26
CA ILE A 108 26.22 3.22 15.22
C ILE A 108 25.41 2.12 14.50
N SER A 109 25.50 0.91 15.04
CA SER A 109 25.07 -0.38 14.50
C SER A 109 23.63 -0.40 13.95
N PRO A 110 23.33 -1.12 12.85
CA PRO A 110 21.98 -1.28 12.28
C PRO A 110 20.95 -1.91 13.24
N LEU A 111 21.40 -2.41 14.38
CA LEU A 111 20.61 -3.12 15.39
C LEU A 111 20.14 -2.22 16.54
N SER A 112 20.58 -0.95 16.61
CA SER A 112 20.25 -0.05 17.73
C SER A 112 18.87 0.62 17.64
N ASN A 113 18.14 0.48 16.53
CA ASN A 113 16.88 1.21 16.28
C ASN A 113 15.60 0.37 16.53
N ILE A 114 15.68 -0.77 17.22
CA ILE A 114 14.50 -1.61 17.47
C ILE A 114 13.54 -0.93 18.47
N ASP A 115 14.08 -0.12 19.39
CA ASP A 115 13.33 0.59 20.42
C ASP A 115 13.02 2.05 20.07
N ASP A 116 13.35 2.53 18.87
CA ASP A 116 12.99 3.88 18.44
C ASP A 116 11.46 3.99 18.25
N THR A 117 10.83 4.74 19.14
CA THR A 117 9.36 4.90 19.23
C THR A 117 8.80 6.03 18.36
N HIS A 118 9.62 6.64 17.51
CA HIS A 118 9.28 7.87 16.80
C HIS A 118 8.56 7.67 15.46
N ASP A 119 8.56 6.46 14.92
CA ASP A 119 7.84 6.13 13.69
C ASP A 119 6.31 6.11 13.91
N PHE A 120 5.53 6.53 12.91
CA PHE A 120 4.06 6.60 13.04
C PHE A 120 3.44 5.24 13.33
N HIS A 121 3.94 4.16 12.75
CA HIS A 121 3.41 2.82 12.99
C HIS A 121 3.44 2.42 14.47
N ARG A 122 4.37 2.97 15.28
CA ARG A 122 4.40 2.72 16.73
C ARG A 122 3.24 3.39 17.45
N ILE A 123 2.94 4.64 17.07
CA ILE A 123 1.76 5.37 17.56
C ILE A 123 0.50 4.61 17.14
N TRP A 124 0.44 4.15 15.89
CA TRP A 124 -0.69 3.36 15.40
C TRP A 124 -0.84 2.03 16.13
N SER A 125 0.25 1.33 16.45
CA SER A 125 0.23 0.11 17.27
C SER A 125 -0.33 0.36 18.68
N ALA A 126 -0.01 1.51 19.28
CA ALA A 126 -0.60 1.90 20.57
C ALA A 126 -2.10 2.19 20.45
N LEU A 127 -2.54 2.89 19.39
CA LEU A 127 -3.96 3.09 19.11
C LEU A 127 -4.68 1.76 18.86
N GLN A 128 -4.07 0.85 18.10
CA GLN A 128 -4.58 -0.49 17.86
C GLN A 128 -4.74 -1.29 19.14
N PHE A 129 -3.75 -1.21 20.04
CA PHE A 129 -3.88 -1.81 21.36
C PHE A 129 -5.14 -1.32 22.07
N VAL A 130 -5.38 -0.01 22.09
CA VAL A 130 -6.54 0.60 22.77
C VAL A 130 -7.85 0.18 22.13
N TYR A 131 -8.00 0.29 20.80
CA TYR A 131 -9.28 0.00 20.16
C TYR A 131 -9.59 -1.51 20.05
N CYS A 132 -8.57 -2.36 20.20
CA CYS A 132 -8.78 -3.79 20.33
C CYS A 132 -9.31 -4.17 21.72
N LEU A 133 -9.13 -3.34 22.76
CA LEU A 133 -9.64 -3.64 24.10
C LEU A 133 -11.17 -3.88 24.05
N PRO A 134 -11.68 -4.95 24.68
CA PRO A 134 -13.11 -5.14 24.83
C PRO A 134 -13.73 -3.98 25.61
N THR A 135 -14.98 -3.63 25.28
CA THR A 135 -15.75 -2.66 26.05
C THR A 135 -16.00 -3.17 27.47
N ARG A 136 -16.03 -2.24 28.43
CA ARG A 136 -16.23 -2.57 29.84
C ARG A 136 -17.70 -2.75 30.19
N HIS A 137 -18.60 -2.07 29.47
CA HIS A 137 -20.03 -2.15 29.68
C HIS A 137 -20.74 -2.63 28.41
N GLU A 138 -21.81 -3.42 28.57
CA GLU A 138 -22.58 -4.00 27.45
C GLU A 138 -23.20 -2.95 26.50
N ASN A 139 -23.45 -1.74 27.01
CA ASN A 139 -24.04 -0.65 26.24
C ASN A 139 -23.00 0.32 25.65
N ASP A 140 -21.71 0.09 25.90
CA ASP A 140 -20.66 0.94 25.33
C ASP A 140 -20.49 0.62 23.85
N MET A 141 -20.36 1.68 23.04
CA MET A 141 -20.13 1.55 21.61
C MET A 141 -18.67 1.23 21.34
N ASN A 142 -18.42 0.21 20.52
CA ASN A 142 -17.07 -0.14 20.07
C ASN A 142 -16.57 0.85 19.00
N VAL A 143 -15.25 0.86 18.75
CA VAL A 143 -14.62 1.72 17.73
C VAL A 143 -15.24 1.51 16.33
N GLU A 144 -15.55 0.26 15.98
CA GLU A 144 -16.14 -0.09 14.69
C GLU A 144 -17.57 0.44 14.52
N GLN A 145 -18.29 0.67 15.62
CA GLN A 145 -19.63 1.27 15.58
C GLN A 145 -19.55 2.81 15.53
N LEU A 146 -18.52 3.41 16.12
CA LEU A 146 -18.33 4.86 16.16
C LEU A 146 -17.71 5.42 14.87
N TYR A 147 -16.71 4.73 14.31
CA TYR A 147 -15.89 5.23 13.21
C TYR A 147 -15.90 4.33 11.96
N GLY A 148 -16.49 3.13 12.05
CA GLY A 148 -16.46 2.15 10.97
C GLY A 148 -15.03 1.73 10.61
N GLU A 149 -14.84 1.33 9.35
CA GLU A 149 -13.52 0.96 8.81
C GLU A 149 -12.67 2.18 8.39
N GLY A 150 -13.27 3.38 8.38
CA GLY A 150 -12.60 4.61 7.95
C GLY A 150 -11.37 4.95 8.79
N LEU A 151 -11.43 4.66 10.09
CA LEU A 151 -10.29 4.80 11.01
C LEU A 151 -9.10 3.94 10.55
N ASN A 152 -9.35 2.65 10.29
CA ASN A 152 -8.33 1.71 9.84
C ASN A 152 -7.80 2.06 8.45
N PHE A 153 -8.67 2.49 7.53
CA PHE A 153 -8.26 2.98 6.22
C PHE A 153 -7.31 4.17 6.34
N ALA A 154 -7.61 5.13 7.21
CA ALA A 154 -6.75 6.29 7.43
C ALA A 154 -5.38 5.88 7.98
N GLY A 155 -5.34 5.11 9.08
CA GLY A 155 -4.08 4.69 9.70
C GLY A 155 -3.21 3.81 8.80
N CYS A 156 -3.82 2.80 8.15
CA CYS A 156 -3.09 1.94 7.21
C CYS A 156 -2.61 2.71 5.98
N THR A 157 -3.37 3.72 5.52
CA THR A 157 -2.92 4.60 4.41
C THR A 157 -1.67 5.37 4.81
N ILE A 158 -1.65 6.03 5.97
CA ILE A 158 -0.47 6.78 6.43
C ILE A 158 0.74 5.84 6.60
N ILE A 159 0.57 4.70 7.27
CA ILE A 159 1.64 3.68 7.42
C ILE A 159 2.19 3.27 6.05
N ARG A 160 1.30 3.05 5.08
CA ARG A 160 1.71 2.60 3.75
C ARG A 160 2.42 3.69 2.96
N LEU A 161 1.97 4.95 3.04
CA LEU A 161 2.57 6.08 2.33
C LEU A 161 3.94 6.49 2.91
N LEU A 162 4.15 6.30 4.21
CA LEU A 162 5.44 6.44 4.88
C LEU A 162 6.37 5.22 4.70
N ASN A 163 5.93 4.20 3.98
CA ASN A 163 6.67 2.95 3.76
C ASN A 163 7.03 2.19 5.06
N GLU A 164 6.18 2.28 6.07
CA GLU A 164 6.39 1.65 7.38
C GLU A 164 5.64 0.31 7.55
N HIS A 165 4.94 -0.16 6.51
CA HIS A 165 4.08 -1.37 6.58
C HIS A 165 4.82 -2.61 7.09
N ARG A 166 6.04 -2.90 6.59
CA ARG A 166 6.82 -4.06 7.05
C ARG A 166 7.23 -3.94 8.53
N LYS A 167 7.54 -2.73 8.99
CA LYS A 167 7.87 -2.47 10.39
C LYS A 167 6.64 -2.70 11.26
N PHE A 168 5.49 -2.15 10.86
CA PHE A 168 4.21 -2.37 11.53
C PHE A 168 3.89 -3.86 11.70
N GLU A 169 3.93 -4.65 10.62
CA GLU A 169 3.62 -6.09 10.70
C GLU A 169 4.57 -6.86 11.62
N THR A 170 5.82 -6.43 11.72
CA THR A 170 6.85 -7.10 12.52
C THR A 170 6.78 -6.70 13.99
N TYR A 171 6.54 -5.42 14.28
CA TYR A 171 6.73 -4.81 15.60
C TYR A 171 5.45 -4.36 16.30
N ASP A 172 4.28 -4.62 15.71
CA ASP A 172 2.99 -4.30 16.33
C ASP A 172 2.74 -5.11 17.62
N PHE A 173 2.34 -4.41 18.68
CA PHE A 173 2.15 -4.98 20.01
C PHE A 173 1.03 -6.02 20.05
N THR A 174 -0.09 -5.75 19.37
CA THR A 174 -1.24 -6.65 19.42
C THR A 174 -1.00 -7.88 18.57
N TYR A 175 -0.33 -7.75 17.42
CA TYR A 175 0.06 -8.89 16.59
C TYR A 175 1.04 -9.81 17.32
N HIS A 176 1.99 -9.22 18.06
CA HIS A 176 2.90 -9.98 18.91
C HIS A 176 2.15 -10.72 20.01
N LEU A 177 1.26 -10.04 20.74
CA LEU A 177 0.43 -10.64 21.79
C LEU A 177 -0.43 -11.79 21.25
N PHE A 178 -1.09 -11.61 20.11
CA PHE A 178 -1.89 -12.65 19.45
C PHE A 178 -1.03 -13.86 19.08
N LYS A 179 0.19 -13.64 18.59
CA LYS A 179 1.12 -14.72 18.25
C LYS A 179 1.53 -15.53 19.48
N ILE A 180 1.82 -14.86 20.60
CA ILE A 180 2.13 -15.53 21.88
C ILE A 180 0.92 -16.30 22.40
N ASN A 181 -0.25 -15.66 22.48
CA ASN A 181 -1.47 -16.32 22.99
C ASN A 181 -1.87 -17.54 22.15
N ARG A 182 -1.68 -17.48 20.82
CA ARG A 182 -1.90 -18.62 19.94
C ARG A 182 -0.95 -19.80 20.24
N SER A 183 0.24 -19.52 20.77
CA SER A 183 1.25 -20.53 21.09
C SER A 183 1.05 -21.16 22.47
N ASP A 184 0.63 -20.39 23.47
CA ASP A 184 0.47 -20.86 24.85
C ASP A 184 -0.98 -21.19 25.25
N GLN A 185 -1.96 -20.71 24.47
CA GLN A 185 -3.40 -20.93 24.65
C GLN A 185 -3.92 -20.57 26.05
N LYS A 186 -3.29 -19.58 26.70
CA LYS A 186 -3.74 -19.14 28.03
C LYS A 186 -5.05 -18.36 27.95
N GLU A 187 -5.91 -18.59 28.93
CA GLU A 187 -7.21 -17.94 29.09
C GLU A 187 -7.25 -17.14 30.39
N ASP A 188 -6.34 -16.18 30.52
CA ASP A 188 -6.21 -15.34 31.71
C ASP A 188 -7.07 -14.06 31.60
N GLU A 189 -7.34 -13.45 32.75
CA GLU A 189 -7.93 -12.12 32.85
C GLU A 189 -6.91 -11.14 33.44
N VAL A 190 -6.58 -10.09 32.70
CA VAL A 190 -5.59 -9.08 33.11
C VAL A 190 -6.25 -7.72 33.13
N LYS A 191 -6.28 -7.06 34.30
CA LYS A 191 -6.89 -5.73 34.48
C LYS A 191 -8.35 -5.65 33.99
N ASN A 192 -9.14 -6.68 34.30
CA ASN A 192 -10.53 -6.84 33.88
C ASN A 192 -10.71 -6.96 32.35
N VAL A 193 -9.68 -7.48 31.66
CA VAL A 193 -9.73 -7.76 30.21
C VAL A 193 -9.51 -9.25 30.01
N SER A 194 -10.54 -9.91 29.48
CA SER A 194 -10.47 -11.31 29.05
C SER A 194 -9.51 -11.44 27.88
N LEU A 195 -8.42 -12.21 28.07
CA LEU A 195 -7.42 -12.44 27.04
C LEU A 195 -8.02 -13.09 25.77
N PRO A 196 -8.90 -14.11 25.85
CA PRO A 196 -9.58 -14.67 24.67
C PRO A 196 -10.39 -13.65 23.87
N THR A 197 -11.18 -12.81 24.55
CA THR A 197 -12.00 -11.78 23.88
C THR A 197 -11.11 -10.72 23.22
N PHE A 198 -10.03 -10.33 23.89
CA PHE A 198 -9.07 -9.37 23.35
C PHE A 198 -8.34 -9.93 22.13
N THR A 199 -7.85 -11.16 22.17
CA THR A 199 -7.12 -11.79 21.05
C THR A 199 -8.02 -12.08 19.86
N GLU A 200 -9.30 -12.39 20.08
CA GLU A 200 -10.29 -12.48 19.00
C GLU A 200 -10.49 -11.12 18.30
N ARG A 201 -10.61 -10.02 19.07
CA ARG A 201 -10.70 -8.66 18.50
C ARG A 201 -9.44 -8.30 17.72
N ILE A 202 -8.26 -8.61 18.25
CA ILE A 202 -6.98 -8.39 17.55
C ILE A 202 -6.98 -9.11 16.21
N ARG A 203 -7.43 -10.36 16.15
CA ARG A 203 -7.47 -11.13 14.90
C ARG A 203 -8.37 -10.49 13.84
N LYS A 204 -9.54 -9.96 14.25
CA LYS A 204 -10.46 -9.25 13.34
C LYS A 204 -9.79 -8.02 12.71
N PHE A 205 -9.18 -7.16 13.53
CA PHE A 205 -8.48 -5.98 13.01
C PHE A 205 -7.22 -6.33 12.21
N GLN A 206 -6.52 -7.41 12.55
CA GLN A 206 -5.40 -7.90 11.76
C GLN A 206 -5.82 -8.27 10.34
N ILE A 207 -6.95 -8.98 10.18
CA ILE A 207 -7.49 -9.35 8.86
C ILE A 207 -7.91 -8.09 8.09
N LEU A 208 -8.60 -7.16 8.75
CA LEU A 208 -9.03 -5.89 8.14
C LEU A 208 -7.82 -5.09 7.63
N ASN A 209 -6.80 -4.89 8.47
CA ASN A 209 -5.59 -4.16 8.08
C ASN A 209 -4.88 -4.84 6.89
N GLN A 210 -4.79 -6.17 6.88
CA GLN A 210 -4.20 -6.91 5.75
C GLN A 210 -4.96 -6.69 4.44
N GLN A 211 -6.30 -6.66 4.49
CA GLN A 211 -7.13 -6.36 3.32
C GLN A 211 -6.93 -4.92 2.84
N ILE A 212 -6.85 -3.96 3.76
CA ILE A 212 -6.59 -2.56 3.43
C ILE A 212 -5.19 -2.40 2.80
N PHE A 213 -4.15 -2.98 3.39
CA PHE A 213 -2.80 -2.94 2.82
C PHE A 213 -2.73 -3.60 1.44
N ALA A 214 -3.40 -4.74 1.24
CA ALA A 214 -3.48 -5.39 -0.07
C ALA A 214 -4.18 -4.48 -1.11
N CYS A 215 -5.25 -3.81 -0.72
CA CYS A 215 -5.93 -2.82 -1.56
C CYS A 215 -5.00 -1.66 -1.94
N LEU A 216 -4.35 -1.04 -0.95
CA LEU A 216 -3.42 0.09 -1.17
C LEU A 216 -2.23 -0.32 -2.04
N ASN A 217 -1.67 -1.51 -1.83
CA ASN A 217 -0.55 -2.04 -2.62
C ASN A 217 -0.89 -2.18 -4.10
N LYS A 218 -2.13 -2.54 -4.43
CA LYS A 218 -2.58 -2.63 -5.83
C LYS A 218 -2.44 -1.31 -6.58
N TYR A 219 -2.67 -0.18 -5.90
CA TYR A 219 -2.62 1.15 -6.50
C TYR A 219 -1.22 1.78 -6.37
N LEU A 220 -0.49 1.49 -5.30
CA LEU A 220 0.83 2.11 -5.05
C LEU A 220 2.02 1.36 -5.66
N CYS A 221 1.82 0.19 -6.29
CA CYS A 221 2.89 -0.57 -6.95
C CYS A 221 3.43 0.09 -8.24
N HIS A 222 2.72 1.07 -8.82
CA HIS A 222 3.03 1.63 -10.15
C HIS A 222 3.80 2.96 -10.13
N THR A 223 4.16 3.50 -8.96
CA THR A 223 4.93 4.76 -8.87
C THR A 223 6.41 4.64 -9.25
N THR A 224 6.81 3.54 -9.92
CA THR A 224 8.18 3.30 -10.39
C THR A 224 8.27 2.97 -11.88
N THR A 225 7.26 3.29 -12.69
CA THR A 225 7.23 2.83 -14.10
C THR A 225 7.85 3.72 -15.17
N ASP A 226 8.56 4.82 -14.84
CA ASP A 226 9.33 5.56 -15.88
C ASP A 226 10.81 5.76 -15.59
N GLU A 227 11.28 5.55 -14.36
CA GLU A 227 12.70 5.41 -14.06
C GLU A 227 12.81 4.42 -12.89
N ILE A 228 13.16 3.17 -13.17
CA ILE A 228 13.75 2.31 -12.13
C ILE A 228 15.26 2.58 -12.21
N PRO A 229 15.82 3.57 -11.49
CA PRO A 229 17.20 3.40 -11.10
C PRO A 229 17.19 2.13 -10.25
N VAL A 230 17.97 1.13 -10.66
CA VAL A 230 18.25 -0.10 -9.91
C VAL A 230 18.11 0.20 -8.42
N GLU A 231 17.07 -0.34 -7.78
CA GLU A 231 16.72 -0.05 -6.38
C GLU A 231 18.02 -0.11 -5.58
N GLN A 232 18.57 1.04 -5.18
CA GLN A 232 19.86 1.11 -4.53
C GLN A 232 19.66 0.60 -3.12
N VAL A 233 19.68 -0.73 -2.98
CA VAL A 233 19.65 -1.38 -1.69
C VAL A 233 20.90 -0.91 -0.97
N LYS A 234 20.71 -0.26 0.17
CA LYS A 234 21.82 0.19 1.01
C LYS A 234 22.61 -1.03 1.46
N CYS A 235 23.74 -1.30 0.81
CA CYS A 235 24.61 -2.40 1.17
C CYS A 235 25.34 -2.06 2.47
N LEU A 236 25.29 -2.97 3.43
CA LEU A 236 26.16 -2.90 4.60
C LEU A 236 27.56 -3.34 4.18
N THR A 237 28.59 -2.58 4.56
CA THR A 237 29.97 -2.98 4.35
C THR A 237 30.31 -4.14 5.28
N PRO A 238 30.88 -5.25 4.78
CA PRO A 238 31.34 -6.32 5.65
C PRO A 238 32.41 -5.79 6.60
N MET A 239 32.43 -6.30 7.84
CA MET A 239 33.44 -5.91 8.83
C MET A 239 34.84 -6.16 8.27
N THR A 240 35.69 -5.13 8.30
CA THR A 240 37.09 -5.22 7.89
C THR A 240 37.98 -5.61 9.07
N LEU A 241 39.13 -6.23 8.80
CA LEU A 241 40.03 -6.82 9.81
C LEU A 241 40.48 -5.80 10.89
N GLN A 242 40.49 -4.50 10.58
CA GLN A 242 40.85 -3.44 11.52
C GLN A 242 39.84 -3.32 12.69
N THR A 243 38.56 -3.64 12.45
CA THR A 243 37.50 -3.62 13.47
C THR A 243 37.61 -4.81 14.45
N ILE A 244 38.27 -5.90 14.03
CA ILE A 244 38.52 -7.08 14.88
C ILE A 244 39.62 -6.78 15.91
N GLN A 245 40.63 -5.98 15.57
CA GLN A 245 41.73 -5.66 16.49
C GLN A 245 41.30 -4.72 17.63
N SER A 246 40.28 -3.88 17.43
CA SER A 246 39.74 -2.99 18.47
C SER A 246 38.78 -3.68 19.47
N SER A 247 38.43 -4.95 19.25
CA SER A 247 37.46 -5.69 20.07
C SER A 247 38.08 -6.83 20.90
N ILE A 248 39.39 -7.04 20.82
CA ILE A 248 40.10 -8.03 21.65
C ILE A 248 40.68 -7.32 22.88
N PRO A 249 40.24 -7.61 24.11
CA PRO A 249 40.91 -7.08 25.30
C PRO A 249 42.33 -7.67 25.36
N ILE A 250 43.33 -6.78 25.32
CA ILE A 250 44.74 -7.13 25.43
C ILE A 250 44.94 -7.76 26.82
N TYR A 251 45.16 -9.07 26.89
CA TYR A 251 45.76 -9.71 28.06
C TYR A 251 47.18 -9.16 28.23
N GLN A 252 47.34 -8.16 29.10
CA GLN A 252 48.67 -7.71 29.51
C GLN A 252 49.29 -8.78 30.43
N HIS A 253 50.34 -9.41 29.93
CA HIS A 253 51.22 -10.26 30.71
C HIS A 253 51.91 -9.42 31.81
N ASN A 254 51.66 -9.77 33.08
CA ASN A 254 52.38 -9.24 34.24
C ASN A 254 53.90 -9.42 34.06
N ARG A 255 54.66 -8.32 34.04
CA ARG A 255 56.09 -8.33 34.34
C ARG A 255 56.28 -8.13 35.85
N LEU A 256 56.98 -9.06 36.48
CA LEU A 256 57.42 -9.01 37.87
C LEU A 256 58.30 -7.77 38.14
N PRO A 257 58.17 -7.09 39.29
CA PRO A 257 59.03 -5.97 39.64
C PRO A 257 60.38 -6.44 40.19
N GLY A 258 61.45 -6.04 39.52
CA GLY A 258 62.81 -6.08 40.04
C GLY A 258 63.00 -5.00 41.11
N THR A 259 63.46 -5.44 42.27
CA THR A 259 63.82 -4.63 43.44
C THR A 259 65.11 -3.86 43.22
N THR A 260 65.10 -2.55 43.48
CA THR A 260 66.27 -1.81 43.99
C THR A 260 65.80 -0.64 44.88
N SER A 261 66.15 -0.69 46.16
CA SER A 261 66.41 0.50 46.97
C SER A 261 67.57 0.16 47.89
N GLU A 262 68.64 0.94 47.79
CA GLU A 262 69.77 0.96 48.70
C GLU A 262 69.34 1.55 50.06
N CYS A 263 69.72 0.84 51.13
CA CYS A 263 70.18 1.26 52.47
C CYS A 263 70.03 0.07 53.43
#